data_AF-X0Z8S0-F1
#
_entry.id   AF-X0Z8S0-F1
#
_cell.length_a   1.000
_cell.length_b   1.000
_cell.length_c   1.000
_cell.angle_alpha   90.00
_cell.angle_beta   90.00
_cell.angle_gamma   90.00
#
_symmetry.space_group_name_H-M   'P 1'
#
loop_
_entity.id
_entity.type
_entity.pdbx_description
1 polymer ?
#
loop_
_entity_poly.entity_id
_entity_poly.type
_entity_poly.pdbx_seq_one_letter_code
_entity_poly.pdbx_strand_id
1 'polypeptide(L)'
;MYFEIKKYDAELKPLFTFDKIEFAVPLPGTKINIMDLMSLYQFDGEGNVFYGRNQEYEIKVFDAEGNHTLSIRKDYNPVKITQEDKDEMLDRIPNVTPGVNIKEMFEFPKQYPPYQFFSLDEQGKIYVRTWEKGEIKGEYVFDIFNPEGIFIAQYISKADIRLWKDNKMYSIEETDDGFKVIKRYGVYWE
;
A
#
# COMPACT_ATOMS: atom_id res chain seq x y z
N MET A 1 16.76 -0.22 -17.44
CA MET A 1 16.13 1.12 -17.39
C MET A 1 15.84 1.41 -15.93
N TYR A 2 15.63 2.67 -15.52
CA TYR A 2 15.24 2.95 -14.15
C TYR A 2 14.14 4.01 -14.10
N PHE A 3 13.34 3.96 -13.05
CA PHE A 3 12.43 5.03 -12.64
C PHE A 3 13.04 5.78 -11.45
N GLU A 4 12.85 7.08 -11.41
CA GLU A 4 13.20 7.89 -10.24
C GLU A 4 11.92 8.35 -9.57
N ILE A 5 11.87 8.23 -8.25
CA ILE A 5 10.78 8.79 -7.47
C ILE A 5 11.26 10.12 -6.88
N LYS A 6 10.61 11.20 -7.32
CA LYS A 6 10.98 12.58 -7.02
C LYS A 6 9.81 13.33 -6.40
N LYS A 7 10.12 14.20 -5.44
CA LYS A 7 9.19 15.23 -4.96
C LYS A 7 9.35 16.46 -5.85
N TYR A 8 8.23 17.09 -6.17
CA TYR A 8 8.18 18.30 -6.99
C TYR A 8 7.47 19.41 -6.21
N ASP A 9 7.80 20.66 -6.52
CA ASP A 9 7.03 21.81 -6.07
C ASP A 9 5.76 22.03 -6.92
N ALA A 10 5.00 23.07 -6.59
CA ALA A 10 3.77 23.43 -7.30
C ALA A 10 4.00 23.85 -8.77
N GLU A 11 5.24 24.20 -9.14
CA GLU A 11 5.65 24.54 -10.52
C GLU A 11 6.26 23.34 -11.25
N LEU A 12 6.19 22.14 -10.67
CA LEU A 12 6.78 20.90 -11.17
C LEU A 12 8.31 20.95 -11.29
N LYS A 13 8.97 21.77 -10.46
CA LYS A 13 10.43 21.71 -10.33
C LYS A 13 10.81 20.61 -9.35
N PRO A 14 11.78 19.75 -9.68
CA PRO A 14 12.20 18.69 -8.80
C PRO A 14 12.88 19.27 -7.55
N LEU A 15 12.44 18.83 -6.37
CA LEU A 15 13.02 19.22 -5.09
C LEU A 15 14.13 18.24 -4.69
N PHE A 16 13.80 16.94 -4.64
CA PHE A 16 14.75 15.87 -4.32
C PHE A 16 14.28 14.53 -4.88
N THR A 17 15.21 13.57 -4.95
CA THR A 17 14.97 12.17 -5.35
C THR A 17 15.14 11.30 -4.12
N PHE A 18 14.13 10.50 -3.77
CA PHE A 18 14.18 9.62 -2.60
C PHE A 18 14.28 8.14 -2.96
N ASP A 19 14.08 7.77 -4.23
CA ASP A 19 14.33 6.40 -4.69
C ASP A 19 14.68 6.32 -6.18
N LYS A 20 15.40 5.27 -6.54
CA LYS A 20 15.75 4.91 -7.91
C LYS A 20 15.49 3.41 -8.11
N ILE A 21 14.47 3.10 -8.89
CA ILE A 21 13.98 1.74 -9.08
C ILE A 21 14.51 1.24 -10.41
N GLU A 22 15.41 0.26 -10.37
CA GLU A 22 15.80 -0.45 -11.58
C GLU A 22 14.65 -1.33 -12.06
N PHE A 23 14.32 -1.21 -13.34
CA PHE A 23 13.31 -2.02 -13.99
C PHE A 23 13.88 -2.64 -15.26
N ALA A 24 13.73 -3.96 -15.36
CA ALA A 24 14.05 -4.70 -16.56
C ALA A 24 13.01 -4.36 -17.63
N VAL A 25 13.47 -3.96 -18.83
CA VAL A 25 12.55 -3.78 -19.96
C VAL A 25 11.90 -5.14 -20.23
N PRO A 26 10.56 -5.24 -20.25
CA PRO A 26 9.90 -6.50 -20.55
C PRO A 26 10.27 -6.88 -21.99
N LEU A 27 11.09 -7.90 -22.15
CA LEU A 27 11.38 -8.48 -23.45
C LEU A 27 10.23 -9.45 -23.79
N PRO A 28 9.95 -9.70 -25.08
CA PRO A 28 9.00 -10.75 -25.46
C PRO A 28 9.37 -12.08 -24.76
N GLY A 29 8.46 -12.58 -23.92
CA GLY A 29 8.65 -13.80 -23.12
C GLY A 29 9.11 -13.59 -21.67
N THR A 30 9.39 -12.36 -21.22
CA THR A 30 9.64 -12.08 -19.80
C THR A 30 8.34 -11.83 -19.05
N LYS A 31 8.21 -12.44 -17.86
CA LYS A 31 7.08 -12.19 -16.97
C LYS A 31 7.39 -11.02 -16.03
N ILE A 32 6.33 -10.30 -15.64
CA ILE A 32 6.39 -9.19 -14.70
C ILE A 32 5.76 -9.65 -13.40
N ASN A 33 6.52 -9.58 -12.30
CA ASN A 33 5.95 -9.80 -10.98
C ASN A 33 4.95 -8.69 -10.67
N ILE A 34 3.66 -9.04 -10.63
CA ILE A 34 2.56 -8.09 -10.44
C ILE A 34 2.62 -7.39 -9.07
N MET A 35 3.30 -8.01 -8.10
CA MET A 35 3.41 -7.50 -6.74
C MET A 35 4.70 -6.74 -6.47
N ASP A 36 5.74 -6.83 -7.32
CA ASP A 36 7.05 -6.21 -7.07
C ASP A 36 7.12 -4.69 -7.38
N LEU A 37 6.00 -4.11 -7.79
CA LEU A 37 5.94 -2.78 -8.40
C LEU A 37 5.25 -1.72 -7.54
N MET A 38 4.89 -2.04 -6.29
CA MET A 38 4.17 -1.07 -5.47
C MET A 38 5.14 -0.13 -4.76
N SER A 39 5.23 1.09 -5.28
CA SER A 39 5.73 2.26 -4.57
C SER A 39 4.56 2.94 -3.87
N LEU A 40 4.51 2.81 -2.55
CA LEU A 40 3.46 3.36 -1.72
C LEU A 40 3.97 4.62 -1.02
N TYR A 41 3.15 5.66 -0.98
CA TYR A 41 3.50 6.90 -0.30
C TYR A 41 2.29 7.56 0.33
N GLN A 42 2.53 8.31 1.41
CA GLN A 42 1.58 9.20 2.08
C GLN A 42 2.30 10.49 2.51
N PHE A 43 1.54 11.54 2.77
CA PHE A 43 2.03 12.79 3.32
C PHE A 43 1.31 13.08 4.63
N ASP A 44 2.04 13.61 5.61
CA ASP A 44 1.43 14.19 6.80
C ASP A 44 1.11 15.68 6.60
N GLY A 45 0.59 16.33 7.65
CA GLY A 45 0.26 17.75 7.63
C GLY A 45 1.47 18.70 7.56
N GLU A 46 2.68 18.21 7.84
CA GLU A 46 3.93 18.98 7.79
C GLU A 46 4.62 18.87 6.42
N GLY A 47 4.14 17.98 5.55
CA GLY A 47 4.71 17.74 4.23
C GLY A 47 5.85 16.73 4.23
N ASN A 48 6.02 15.98 5.32
CA ASN A 48 6.91 14.84 5.39
C ASN A 48 6.33 13.72 4.51
N VAL A 49 7.22 12.91 3.93
CA VAL A 49 6.87 11.84 3.00
C VAL A 49 7.12 10.49 3.68
N PHE A 50 6.05 9.73 3.84
CA PHE A 50 6.13 8.32 4.24
C PHE A 50 6.18 7.52 2.96
N TYR A 51 7.25 6.78 2.74
CA TYR A 51 7.51 6.04 1.50
C TYR A 51 7.90 4.60 1.82
N GLY A 52 7.23 3.66 1.15
CA GLY A 52 7.47 2.24 1.31
C GLY A 52 7.56 1.55 -0.04
N ARG A 53 8.55 0.67 -0.17
CA ARG A 53 8.51 -0.40 -1.17
C ARG A 53 8.01 -1.65 -0.48
N ASN A 54 7.04 -2.31 -1.08
CA ASN A 54 6.45 -3.52 -0.54
C ASN A 54 7.36 -4.76 -0.68
N GLN A 55 8.68 -4.60 -0.70
CA GLN A 55 9.64 -5.71 -0.75
C GLN A 55 10.00 -6.21 0.65
N GLU A 56 10.14 -5.29 1.59
CA GLU A 56 10.40 -5.54 3.00
C GLU A 56 9.38 -4.78 3.85
N TYR A 57 9.20 -5.18 5.11
CA TYR A 57 8.36 -4.43 6.03
C TYR A 57 9.14 -3.19 6.48
N GLU A 58 9.23 -2.21 5.59
CA GLU A 58 9.89 -0.94 5.82
C GLU A 58 9.06 0.20 5.24
N ILE A 59 8.82 1.22 6.07
CA ILE A 59 8.29 2.52 5.66
C ILE A 59 9.31 3.57 6.11
N LYS A 60 9.91 4.26 5.15
CA LYS A 60 10.87 5.34 5.37
C LYS A 60 10.14 6.67 5.45
N VAL A 61 10.55 7.51 6.38
CA VAL A 61 10.05 8.88 6.52
C VAL A 61 11.14 9.83 6.08
N PHE A 62 10.76 10.75 5.20
CA PHE A 62 11.59 11.85 4.76
C PHE A 62 10.95 13.16 5.17
N ASP A 63 11.74 14.10 5.69
CA ASP A 63 11.22 15.43 6.00
C ASP A 63 10.85 16.23 4.73
N ALA A 64 10.32 17.43 4.92
CA ALA A 64 9.89 18.28 3.82
C ALA A 64 11.04 18.64 2.85
N GLU A 65 12.28 18.65 3.35
CA GLU A 65 13.54 18.90 2.65
C GLU A 65 14.15 17.66 1.97
N GLY A 66 13.67 16.46 2.32
CA GLY A 66 14.09 15.19 1.74
C GLY A 66 15.16 14.44 2.53
N ASN A 67 15.45 14.85 3.76
CA ASN A 67 16.31 14.09 4.65
C ASN A 67 15.55 12.90 5.22
N HIS A 68 16.17 11.72 5.22
CA HIS A 68 15.62 10.54 5.86
C HIS A 68 15.68 10.68 7.38
N THR A 69 14.53 10.64 8.06
CA THR A 69 14.41 10.90 9.51
C THR A 69 14.06 9.66 10.32
N LEU A 70 13.34 8.70 9.75
CA LEU A 70 12.86 7.50 10.45
C LEU A 70 12.68 6.31 9.49
N SER A 71 12.95 5.10 9.96
CA SER A 71 12.53 3.87 9.29
C SER A 71 11.66 3.03 10.23
N ILE A 72 10.40 2.85 9.86
CA ILE A 72 9.44 2.01 10.57
C ILE A 72 9.60 0.59 10.04
N ARG A 73 9.92 -0.36 10.93
CA ARG A 73 10.13 -1.76 10.57
C ARG A 73 9.44 -2.68 11.59
N LYS A 74 9.03 -3.85 11.14
CA LYS A 74 8.41 -4.89 11.98
C LYS A 74 8.74 -6.27 11.43
N ASP A 75 9.07 -7.20 12.31
CA ASP A 75 9.16 -8.61 11.93
C ASP A 75 7.77 -9.11 11.53
N TYR A 76 7.70 -9.81 10.40
CA TYR A 76 6.44 -10.31 9.86
C TYR A 76 6.57 -11.76 9.42
N ASN A 77 5.43 -12.44 9.40
CA ASN A 77 5.35 -13.80 8.87
C ASN A 77 4.87 -13.73 7.41
N PRO A 78 5.69 -14.15 6.43
CA PRO A 78 5.27 -14.09 5.04
C PRO A 78 4.03 -14.95 4.76
N VAL A 79 3.03 -14.33 4.15
CA VAL A 79 1.77 -15.01 3.79
C VAL A 79 1.93 -15.65 2.41
N LYS A 80 1.58 -16.94 2.29
CA LYS A 80 1.64 -17.64 0.98
C LYS A 80 0.51 -17.18 0.07
N ILE A 81 0.82 -17.00 -1.22
CA ILE A 81 -0.21 -16.75 -2.24
C ILE A 81 -0.82 -18.09 -2.66
N THR A 82 -2.13 -18.24 -2.48
CA THR A 82 -2.87 -19.44 -2.90
C THR A 82 -3.26 -19.37 -4.38
N GLN A 83 -3.81 -20.45 -4.94
CA GLN A 83 -4.32 -20.38 -6.32
C GLN A 83 -5.58 -19.51 -6.42
N GLU A 84 -6.48 -19.61 -5.43
CA GLU A 84 -7.70 -18.78 -5.33
C GLU A 84 -7.36 -17.29 -5.34
N ASP A 85 -6.31 -16.89 -4.61
CA ASP A 85 -5.82 -15.51 -4.60
C ASP A 85 -5.40 -15.03 -6.00
N LYS A 86 -4.69 -15.87 -6.75
CA LYS A 86 -4.24 -15.54 -8.11
C LYS A 86 -5.43 -15.38 -9.04
N ASP A 87 -6.39 -16.28 -8.95
CA ASP A 87 -7.59 -16.26 -9.78
C ASP A 87 -8.41 -14.99 -9.50
N GLU A 88 -8.62 -14.64 -8.23
CA GLU A 88 -9.30 -13.40 -7.84
C GLU A 88 -8.57 -12.14 -8.33
N MET A 89 -7.25 -12.11 -8.22
CA MET A 89 -6.45 -10.98 -8.72
C MET A 89 -6.53 -10.85 -10.24
N LEU A 90 -6.46 -11.97 -10.97
CA LEU A 90 -6.57 -11.98 -12.42
C LEU A 90 -7.95 -11.55 -12.90
N ASP A 91 -9.02 -11.91 -12.19
CA ASP A 91 -10.39 -11.51 -12.55
C ASP A 91 -10.64 -10.00 -12.43
N ARG A 92 -9.93 -9.33 -11.52
CA ARG A 92 -10.00 -7.86 -11.36
C ARG A 92 -9.27 -7.08 -12.44
N ILE A 93 -8.43 -7.73 -13.24
CA ILE A 93 -7.64 -7.06 -14.28
C ILE A 93 -8.49 -6.99 -15.56
N PRO A 94 -8.88 -5.78 -16.02
CA PRO A 94 -9.62 -5.63 -17.26
C PRO A 94 -8.73 -5.96 -18.46
N ASN A 95 -9.27 -6.69 -19.44
CA ASN A 95 -8.61 -6.88 -20.73
C ASN A 95 -8.74 -5.58 -21.55
N VAL A 96 -7.77 -4.69 -21.38
CA VAL A 96 -7.79 -3.35 -21.99
C VAL A 96 -7.32 -3.32 -23.45
N THR A 97 -6.63 -4.37 -23.91
CA THR A 97 -6.01 -4.41 -25.25
C THR A 97 -6.52 -5.59 -26.07
N PRO A 98 -7.25 -5.36 -27.18
CA PRO A 98 -7.70 -6.44 -28.07
C PRO A 98 -6.52 -7.25 -28.63
N GLY A 99 -6.60 -8.58 -28.52
CA GLY A 99 -5.56 -9.49 -29.02
C GLY A 99 -4.33 -9.66 -28.13
N VAL A 100 -4.24 -8.96 -26.98
CA VAL A 100 -3.16 -9.14 -26.01
C VAL A 100 -3.74 -9.61 -24.68
N ASN A 101 -3.43 -10.85 -24.30
CA ASN A 101 -3.76 -11.36 -22.97
C ASN A 101 -2.71 -10.89 -21.97
N ILE A 102 -2.86 -9.68 -21.43
CA ILE A 102 -1.93 -9.12 -20.44
C ILE A 102 -1.78 -10.01 -19.19
N LYS A 103 -2.77 -10.87 -18.90
CA LYS A 103 -2.73 -11.81 -17.77
C LYS A 103 -1.61 -12.83 -17.90
N GLU A 104 -1.27 -13.23 -19.13
CA GLU A 104 -0.16 -14.18 -19.40
C GLU A 104 1.22 -13.58 -19.18
N MET A 105 1.30 -12.24 -19.12
CA MET A 105 2.55 -11.51 -18.85
C MET A 105 2.86 -11.43 -17.36
N PHE A 106 1.92 -11.77 -16.47
CA PHE A 106 2.15 -11.69 -15.03
C PHE A 106 2.75 -12.97 -14.47
N GLU A 107 3.66 -12.81 -13.52
CA GLU A 107 4.02 -13.84 -12.57
C GLU A 107 3.60 -13.43 -11.16
N PHE A 108 3.22 -14.44 -10.38
CA PHE A 108 2.89 -14.25 -8.98
C PHE A 108 4.04 -14.78 -8.13
N PRO A 109 4.49 -14.02 -7.12
CA PRO A 109 5.49 -14.50 -6.20
C PRO A 109 4.91 -15.66 -5.36
N LYS A 110 5.79 -16.40 -4.67
CA LYS A 110 5.35 -17.49 -3.79
C LYS A 110 4.63 -16.96 -2.54
N GLN A 111 4.98 -15.75 -2.12
CA GLN A 111 4.51 -15.10 -0.91
C GLN A 111 4.05 -13.69 -1.26
N TYR A 112 3.06 -13.21 -0.53
CA TYR A 112 2.65 -11.83 -0.59
C TYR A 112 3.79 -10.90 -0.14
N PRO A 113 3.83 -9.66 -0.67
CA PRO A 113 4.64 -8.62 -0.07
C PRO A 113 4.20 -8.37 1.39
N PRO A 114 4.98 -7.66 2.21
CA PRO A 114 4.72 -7.58 3.66
C PRO A 114 3.43 -6.83 4.01
N TYR A 115 3.02 -5.89 3.17
CA TYR A 115 1.79 -5.12 3.33
C TYR A 115 1.14 -4.77 1.98
N GLN A 116 -0.16 -4.44 2.04
CA GLN A 116 -0.97 -4.02 0.90
C GLN A 116 -0.88 -2.51 0.66
N PHE A 117 -1.04 -1.74 1.72
CA PHE A 117 -0.93 -0.28 1.73
C PHE A 117 -0.75 0.21 3.18
N PHE A 118 -0.44 1.50 3.33
CA PHE A 118 -0.50 2.18 4.61
C PHE A 118 -1.19 3.54 4.48
N SER A 119 -1.73 4.04 5.58
CA SER A 119 -2.41 5.33 5.67
C SER A 119 -2.04 6.03 6.97
N LEU A 120 -2.11 7.36 6.97
CA LEU A 120 -1.81 8.20 8.13
C LEU A 120 -3.08 8.86 8.63
N ASP A 121 -3.31 8.83 9.94
CA ASP A 121 -4.35 9.69 10.54
C ASP A 121 -3.84 11.13 10.75
N GLU A 122 -4.75 12.04 11.11
CA GLU A 122 -4.42 13.45 11.36
C GLU A 122 -3.50 13.66 12.58
N GLN A 123 -3.26 12.61 13.39
CA GLN A 123 -2.37 12.62 14.54
C GLN A 123 -1.02 11.96 14.23
N GLY A 124 -0.79 11.55 12.99
CA GLY A 124 0.45 10.91 12.54
C GLY A 124 0.57 9.42 12.87
N LYS A 125 -0.49 8.76 13.36
CA LYS A 125 -0.45 7.30 13.52
C LYS A 125 -0.49 6.64 12.16
N ILE A 126 0.32 5.58 12.01
CA ILE A 126 0.43 4.84 10.76
C ILE A 126 -0.37 3.55 10.86
N TYR A 127 -1.31 3.36 9.94
CA TYR A 127 -2.14 2.16 9.82
C TYR A 127 -1.68 1.38 8.60
N VAL A 128 -1.16 0.17 8.80
CA VAL A 128 -0.59 -0.68 7.75
C VAL A 128 -1.48 -1.90 7.56
N ARG A 129 -2.11 -2.04 6.39
CA ARG A 129 -2.89 -3.24 6.05
C ARG A 129 -1.95 -4.35 5.60
N THR A 130 -1.96 -5.49 6.27
CA THR A 130 -1.16 -6.66 5.90
C THR A 130 -1.91 -7.60 4.97
N TRP A 131 -1.29 -8.71 4.56
CA TRP A 131 -1.96 -9.80 3.83
C TRP A 131 -2.50 -10.91 4.73
N GLU A 132 -2.36 -10.79 6.05
CA GLU A 132 -2.96 -11.72 6.99
C GLU A 132 -4.48 -11.51 6.99
N LYS A 133 -5.23 -12.58 6.68
CA LYS A 133 -6.69 -12.55 6.54
C LYS A 133 -7.36 -12.75 7.90
N GLY A 134 -8.49 -12.08 8.10
CA GLY A 134 -9.39 -12.32 9.24
C GLY A 134 -10.28 -13.56 9.05
N GLU A 135 -11.23 -13.75 9.96
CA GLU A 135 -12.18 -14.86 9.89
C GLU A 135 -13.25 -14.62 8.81
N ILE A 136 -13.60 -13.36 8.53
CA ILE A 136 -14.60 -12.99 7.55
C ILE A 136 -13.92 -12.60 6.23
N LYS A 137 -14.51 -13.03 5.10
CA LYS A 137 -14.00 -12.68 3.76
C LYS A 137 -13.83 -11.16 3.61
N GLY A 138 -12.65 -10.76 3.15
CA GLY A 138 -12.30 -9.36 2.92
C GLY A 138 -11.72 -8.65 4.15
N GLU A 139 -11.72 -9.29 5.32
CA GLU A 139 -11.00 -8.79 6.49
C GLU A 139 -9.51 -9.06 6.39
N TYR A 140 -8.74 -8.07 6.82
CA TYR A 140 -7.30 -8.17 6.96
C TYR A 140 -6.85 -7.58 8.27
N VAL A 141 -5.69 -8.02 8.71
CA VAL A 141 -4.99 -7.47 9.85
C VAL A 141 -4.41 -6.09 9.50
N PHE A 142 -4.54 -5.16 10.43
CA PHE A 142 -3.95 -3.83 10.40
C PHE A 142 -2.99 -3.66 11.57
N ASP A 143 -1.72 -3.45 11.27
CA ASP A 143 -0.74 -3.02 12.26
C ASP A 143 -0.83 -1.51 12.45
N ILE A 144 -0.73 -1.04 13.70
CA ILE A 144 -0.76 0.38 14.01
C ILE A 144 0.54 0.79 14.70
N PHE A 145 1.15 1.85 14.16
CA PHE A 145 2.33 2.49 14.73
C PHE A 145 1.97 3.90 15.22
N ASN A 146 2.60 4.32 16.31
CA ASN A 146 2.56 5.72 16.74
C ASN A 146 3.43 6.60 15.81
N PRO A 147 3.38 7.94 15.94
CA PRO A 147 4.17 8.85 15.10
C PRO A 147 5.69 8.60 15.17
N GLU A 148 6.19 8.06 16.28
CA GLU A 148 7.59 7.68 16.45
C GLU A 148 7.97 6.36 15.76
N GLY A 149 7.02 5.69 15.09
CA GLY A 149 7.24 4.44 14.38
C GLY A 149 7.25 3.18 15.26
N ILE A 150 6.75 3.30 16.49
CA ILE A 150 6.65 2.19 17.45
C ILE A 150 5.32 1.49 17.23
N PHE A 151 5.35 0.16 17.09
CA PHE A 151 4.15 -0.67 17.03
C PHE A 151 3.38 -0.60 18.36
N ILE A 152 2.12 -0.18 18.32
CA ILE A 152 1.30 0.04 19.52
C ILE A 152 0.06 -0.85 19.59
N ALA A 153 -0.47 -1.30 18.45
CA ALA A 153 -1.69 -2.09 18.40
C ALA A 153 -1.86 -2.82 17.08
N GLN A 154 -2.79 -3.77 17.05
CA GLN A 154 -3.24 -4.45 15.84
C GLN A 154 -4.75 -4.69 15.93
N TYR A 155 -5.44 -4.63 14.80
CA TYR A 155 -6.86 -4.98 14.70
C TYR A 155 -7.19 -5.63 13.36
N ILE A 156 -8.33 -6.30 13.28
CA ILE A 156 -8.83 -6.93 12.05
C ILE A 156 -9.99 -6.08 11.52
N SER A 157 -9.99 -5.79 10.23
CA SER A 157 -11.08 -5.05 9.60
C SER A 157 -11.17 -5.29 8.10
N LYS A 158 -12.38 -5.12 7.55
CA LYS A 158 -12.64 -5.07 6.11
C LYS A 158 -12.51 -3.65 5.53
N ALA A 159 -12.23 -2.65 6.37
CA ALA A 159 -12.20 -1.26 5.95
C ALA A 159 -11.15 -1.02 4.86
N ASP A 160 -11.62 -0.51 3.72
CA ASP A 160 -10.78 0.04 2.67
C ASP A 160 -10.56 1.53 2.96
N ILE A 161 -9.54 1.85 3.75
CA ILE A 161 -9.26 3.20 4.26
C ILE A 161 -8.93 4.13 3.09
N ARG A 162 -9.72 5.21 2.94
CA ARG A 162 -9.54 6.21 1.87
C ARG A 162 -9.13 7.59 2.38
N LEU A 163 -9.61 7.99 3.55
CA LEU A 163 -9.36 9.31 4.11
C LEU A 163 -9.47 9.29 5.62
N TRP A 164 -8.62 10.09 6.26
CA TRP A 164 -8.75 10.48 7.66
C TRP A 164 -9.12 11.96 7.73
N LYS A 165 -10.19 12.28 8.44
CA LYS A 165 -10.64 13.67 8.62
C LYS A 165 -11.50 13.83 9.87
N ASP A 166 -11.22 14.87 10.64
CA ASP A 166 -11.88 15.22 11.90
C ASP A 166 -11.93 14.04 12.89
N ASN A 167 -10.81 13.33 13.05
CA ASN A 167 -10.71 12.09 13.83
C ASN A 167 -11.68 10.97 13.39
N LYS A 168 -12.07 10.96 12.11
CA LYS A 168 -12.87 9.90 11.50
C LYS A 168 -12.11 9.23 10.37
N MET A 169 -12.31 7.92 10.24
CA MET A 169 -11.83 7.15 9.10
C MET A 169 -12.98 6.96 8.11
N TYR A 170 -12.71 7.24 6.84
CA TYR A 170 -13.65 7.06 5.74
C TYR A 170 -13.20 5.90 4.87
N SER A 171 -14.14 5.00 4.59
CA SER A 171 -13.91 3.81 3.78
C SER A 171 -14.94 3.70 2.66
N ILE A 172 -14.53 3.16 1.51
CA ILE A 172 -15.46 2.77 0.45
C ILE A 172 -15.80 1.29 0.64
N GLU A 173 -17.08 1.00 0.79
CA GLU A 173 -17.59 -0.36 0.94
C GLU A 173 -18.71 -0.64 -0.06
N GLU A 174 -18.91 -1.92 -0.37
CA GLU A 174 -20.02 -2.37 -1.20
C GLU A 174 -21.15 -2.89 -0.30
N THR A 175 -22.39 -2.50 -0.59
CA THR A 175 -23.59 -3.05 0.06
C THR A 175 -23.93 -4.41 -0.53
N ASP A 176 -24.80 -5.17 0.13
CA ASP A 176 -25.28 -6.46 -0.39
C ASP A 176 -25.96 -6.32 -1.76
N ASP A 177 -26.58 -5.17 -2.03
CA ASP A 177 -27.19 -4.83 -3.34
C ASP A 177 -26.18 -4.34 -4.41
N GLY A 178 -24.87 -4.35 -4.13
CA GLY A 178 -23.82 -3.96 -5.08
C GLY A 178 -23.53 -2.46 -5.18
N PHE A 179 -24.11 -1.61 -4.33
CA PHE A 179 -23.82 -0.17 -4.32
C PHE A 179 -22.55 0.15 -3.53
N LYS A 180 -21.71 1.02 -4.09
CA LYS A 180 -20.59 1.61 -3.36
C LYS A 180 -21.08 2.72 -2.45
N VAL A 181 -20.77 2.60 -1.16
CA VAL A 181 -21.10 3.58 -0.12
C VAL A 181 -19.83 4.05 0.58
N ILE A 182 -19.85 5.29 1.07
CA ILE A 182 -18.82 5.79 1.98
C ILE A 182 -19.28 5.50 3.41
N LYS A 183 -18.54 4.66 4.12
CA LYS A 183 -18.74 4.45 5.55
C LYS A 183 -17.78 5.32 6.35
N ARG A 184 -18.31 5.92 7.41
CA ARG A 184 -17.56 6.77 8.34
C ARG A 184 -17.47 6.08 9.69
N TYR A 185 -16.24 5.84 10.13
CA TYR A 185 -15.91 5.20 11.39
C TYR A 185 -15.38 6.23 12.38
N GLY A 186 -15.85 6.13 13.63
CA GLY A 186 -15.15 6.76 14.75
C GLY A 186 -13.97 5.89 15.15
N VAL A 187 -12.80 6.50 15.35
CA VAL A 187 -11.61 5.80 15.81
C VAL A 187 -11.24 6.38 17.17
N TYR A 188 -11.17 5.51 18.17
CA TYR A 188 -11.00 5.87 19.58
C TYR A 188 -9.87 5.04 20.16
N TRP A 189 -9.06 5.67 21.00
CA TRP A 189 -7.95 5.07 21.72
C TRP A 189 -8.25 5.19 23.21
N GLU A 190 -8.13 4.09 23.94
CA GLU A 190 -8.28 4.03 25.40
C GLU A 190 -6.93 3.70 26.06
#